data_AF-A0A2N3D8W4-F1
#
_entry.id   AF-A0A2N3D8W4-F1
#
_cell.length_a   1.000
_cell.length_b   1.000
_cell.length_c   1.000
_cell.angle_alpha   90.00
_cell.angle_beta   90.00
_cell.angle_gamma   90.00
#
_symmetry.space_group_name_H-M   'P 1'
#
loop_
_entity.id
_entity.type
_entity.pdbx_description
1 polymer ?
#
loop_
_entity_poly.entity_id
_entity_poly.type
_entity_poly.pdbx_seq_one_letter_code
_entity_poly.pdbx_strand_id
1 'polypeptide(L)'
;MLGLTTGLARFPFDPALPLQAEARSRTCGSVVTIGLALDQHARIAAIGLRVSACAIGQASAALLAEGAAGSDAAVITATTEALERWLAGDEPLPPWPGLAVLAPTREHAGRHGALLLPWKAACMALSSCESCG
;
A
#
# COMPACT_ATOMS: atom_id res chain seq x y z
N MET A 1 -21.62 6.21 3.45
CA MET A 1 -20.33 5.80 2.85
C MET A 1 -19.19 6.44 3.67
N LEU A 2 -18.97 5.98 4.91
CA LEU A 2 -18.02 6.58 5.89
C LEU A 2 -17.25 5.50 6.69
N GLY A 3 -17.12 4.27 6.15
CA GLY A 3 -16.58 3.13 6.91
C GLY A 3 -15.07 2.84 6.73
N LEU A 4 -14.43 3.37 5.68
CA LEU A 4 -13.06 2.97 5.34
C LEU A 4 -11.97 3.81 6.04
N THR A 5 -12.31 5.00 6.54
CA THR A 5 -11.37 5.82 7.34
C THR A 5 -11.00 5.17 8.67
N THR A 6 -11.87 4.32 9.22
CA THR A 6 -11.63 3.63 10.51
C THR A 6 -10.51 2.59 10.43
N GLY A 7 -10.26 2.01 9.24
CA GLY A 7 -9.24 0.98 9.06
C GLY A 7 -7.82 1.51 9.33
N LEU A 8 -7.51 2.72 8.84
CA LEU A 8 -6.19 3.33 9.01
C LEU A 8 -5.87 3.68 10.47
N ALA A 9 -6.88 3.97 11.30
CA ALA A 9 -6.67 4.27 12.72
C ALA A 9 -6.08 3.10 13.50
N ARG A 10 -6.19 1.87 12.97
CA ARG A 10 -5.58 0.66 13.55
C ARG A 10 -4.09 0.55 13.27
N PHE A 11 -3.59 1.30 12.29
CA PHE A 11 -2.21 1.25 11.82
C PHE A 11 -1.59 2.66 11.83
N PRO A 12 -1.53 3.34 13.00
CA PRO A 12 -0.94 4.67 13.08
C PRO A 12 0.53 4.61 12.69
N PHE A 13 1.00 5.62 11.95
CA PHE A 13 2.42 5.75 11.66
C PHE A 13 3.25 5.87 12.94
N ASP A 14 4.27 5.01 13.04
CA ASP A 14 5.27 5.03 14.10
C ASP A 14 6.65 5.35 13.50
N PRO A 15 7.24 6.52 13.81
CA PRO A 15 8.57 6.91 13.34
C PRO A 15 9.71 6.07 13.95
N ALA A 16 9.43 5.20 14.94
CA ALA A 16 10.42 4.26 15.48
C ALA A 16 10.57 2.99 14.61
N LEU A 17 9.71 2.78 13.61
CA LEU A 17 9.82 1.63 12.72
C LEU A 17 11.10 1.72 11.85
N PRO A 18 11.86 0.63 11.71
CA PRO A 18 13.21 0.66 11.12
C PRO A 18 13.22 0.92 9.62
N LEU A 19 12.19 0.49 8.90
CA LEU A 19 12.07 0.71 7.46
C LEU A 19 11.00 1.76 7.22
N GLN A 20 11.33 2.81 6.46
CA GLN A 20 10.43 3.91 6.20
C GLN A 20 10.54 4.38 4.75
N ALA A 21 9.41 4.80 4.19
CA ALA A 21 9.39 5.48 2.91
C ALA A 21 8.21 6.46 2.82
N GLU A 22 8.38 7.49 1.99
CA GLU A 22 7.32 8.40 1.59
C GLU A 22 7.13 8.31 0.07
N ALA A 23 5.89 8.14 -0.37
CA ALA A 23 5.50 8.25 -1.77
C ALA A 23 4.59 9.46 -1.97
N ARG A 24 4.82 10.21 -3.06
CA ARG A 24 4.02 11.38 -3.43
C ARG A 24 3.50 11.26 -4.85
N SER A 25 2.20 11.45 -5.03
CA SER A 25 1.58 11.55 -6.35
C SER A 25 1.71 12.97 -6.90
N ARG A 26 2.33 13.10 -8.08
CA ARG A 26 2.47 14.40 -8.79
C ARG A 26 1.14 14.89 -9.38
N THR A 27 0.20 13.99 -9.65
CA THR A 27 -1.06 14.32 -10.34
C THR A 27 -2.11 14.89 -9.40
N CYS A 28 -2.16 14.39 -8.15
CA CYS A 28 -3.21 14.78 -7.20
C CYS A 28 -2.66 15.29 -5.86
N GLY A 29 -1.34 15.43 -5.71
CA GLY A 29 -0.70 15.92 -4.49
C GLY A 29 -0.80 14.99 -3.28
N SER A 30 -1.33 13.77 -3.46
CA SER A 30 -1.46 12.80 -2.37
C SER A 30 -0.10 12.34 -1.86
N VAL A 31 -0.01 12.10 -0.56
CA VAL A 31 1.21 11.67 0.15
C VAL A 31 0.88 10.47 1.02
N VAL A 32 1.72 9.44 0.96
CA VAL A 32 1.67 8.28 1.85
C VAL A 32 3.05 8.09 2.46
N THR A 33 3.12 8.15 3.78
CA THR A 33 4.29 7.73 4.55
C THR A 33 3.98 6.38 5.18
N ILE A 34 4.89 5.42 5.01
CA ILE A 34 4.79 4.08 5.58
C ILE A 34 6.02 3.80 6.44
N GLY A 35 5.79 3.14 7.57
CA GLY A 35 6.81 2.51 8.39
C GLY A 35 6.55 1.00 8.45
N LEU A 36 7.61 0.20 8.42
CA LEU A 36 7.57 -1.25 8.48
C LEU A 36 8.65 -1.77 9.45
N ALA A 37 8.34 -2.87 10.12
CA ALA A 37 9.33 -3.72 10.78
C ALA A 37 9.21 -5.15 10.23
N LEU A 38 10.34 -5.80 10.03
CA LEU A 38 10.40 -7.20 9.60
C LEU A 38 10.70 -8.12 10.77
N ASP A 39 10.19 -9.35 10.72
CA ASP A 39 10.59 -10.43 11.61
C ASP A 39 11.91 -11.07 11.16
N GLN A 40 12.36 -12.07 11.91
CA GLN A 40 13.56 -12.85 11.63
C GLN A 40 13.53 -13.64 10.30
N HIS A 41 12.36 -13.75 9.65
CA HIS A 41 12.17 -14.41 8.36
C HIS A 41 11.95 -13.40 7.22
N ALA A 42 12.28 -12.12 7.44
CA ALA A 42 12.08 -11.03 6.50
C ALA A 42 10.62 -10.79 6.08
N ARG A 43 9.66 -11.11 6.96
CA ARG A 43 8.23 -10.87 6.76
C ARG A 43 7.78 -9.67 7.58
N ILE A 44 6.79 -8.93 7.09
CA ILE A 44 6.26 -7.74 7.77
C ILE A 44 5.62 -8.16 9.11
N ALA A 45 6.24 -7.73 10.20
CA ALA A 45 5.79 -7.93 11.58
C ALA A 45 4.96 -6.75 12.09
N ALA A 46 5.28 -5.54 11.64
CA ALA A 46 4.55 -4.32 12.00
C ALA A 46 4.47 -3.37 10.81
N ILE A 47 3.37 -2.62 10.74
CA ILE A 47 3.10 -1.60 9.73
C ILE A 47 2.42 -0.39 10.38
N GLY A 48 2.87 0.81 9.99
CA GLY A 48 2.26 2.07 10.38
C GLY A 48 2.16 3.01 9.19
N LEU A 49 1.04 3.73 9.08
CA LEU A 49 0.72 4.57 7.92
C LEU A 49 0.32 5.98 8.31
N ARG A 50 0.79 6.96 7.54
CA ARG A 50 0.29 8.35 7.55
C ARG A 50 -0.13 8.68 6.13
N VAL A 51 -1.43 8.87 5.94
CA VAL A 51 -2.03 9.01 4.61
C VAL A 51 -2.71 10.35 4.46
N SER A 52 -2.25 11.14 3.49
CA SER A 52 -2.92 12.33 3.00
C SER A 52 -3.31 12.09 1.54
N ALA A 53 -4.47 11.47 1.32
CA ALA A 53 -4.95 11.08 0.00
C ALA A 53 -6.49 11.15 -0.06
N CYS A 54 -7.05 11.03 -1.26
CA CYS A 54 -8.50 10.88 -1.42
C CYS A 54 -9.00 9.55 -0.83
N ALA A 55 -10.32 9.37 -0.77
CA ALA A 55 -10.95 8.17 -0.21
C ALA A 55 -10.44 6.85 -0.82
N ILE A 56 -10.12 6.82 -2.12
CA ILE A 56 -9.55 5.64 -2.79
C ILE A 56 -8.14 5.34 -2.28
N GLY A 57 -7.29 6.36 -2.15
CA GLY A 57 -5.93 6.18 -1.62
C GLY A 57 -5.94 5.76 -0.15
N GLN A 58 -6.85 6.32 0.65
CA GLN A 58 -7.06 5.91 2.05
C GLN A 58 -7.54 4.46 2.15
N ALA A 59 -8.52 4.06 1.33
CA ALA A 59 -9.02 2.69 1.29
C ALA A 59 -7.93 1.71 0.85
N SER A 60 -7.19 2.04 -0.22
CA SER A 60 -6.06 1.22 -0.69
C SER A 60 -4.99 1.04 0.39
N ALA A 61 -4.64 2.12 1.10
CA ALA A 61 -3.69 2.07 2.20
C ALA A 61 -4.18 1.21 3.38
N ALA A 62 -5.46 1.30 3.73
CA ALA A 62 -6.05 0.46 4.78
C ALA A 62 -5.99 -1.02 4.42
N LEU A 63 -6.36 -1.37 3.17
CA LEU A 63 -6.35 -2.75 2.69
C LEU A 63 -4.93 -3.32 2.63
N LEU A 64 -3.96 -2.52 2.18
CA LEU A 64 -2.55 -2.88 2.26
C LEU A 64 -2.16 -3.24 3.71
N ALA A 65 -2.47 -2.37 4.68
CA ALA A 65 -2.09 -2.63 6.07
C ALA A 65 -2.79 -3.85 6.68
N GLU A 66 -4.06 -4.10 6.35
CA GLU A 66 -4.79 -5.26 6.85
C GLU A 66 -4.23 -6.59 6.31
N GLY A 67 -3.68 -6.62 5.09
CA GLY A 67 -3.10 -7.83 4.48
C GLY A 67 -1.58 -7.95 4.61
N ALA A 68 -0.88 -6.89 5.04
CA ALA A 68 0.58 -6.85 5.01
C ALA A 68 1.24 -7.80 6.03
N ALA A 69 0.61 -8.04 7.18
CA ALA A 69 1.17 -8.88 8.23
C ALA A 69 1.53 -10.28 7.71
N GLY A 70 2.78 -10.70 7.90
CA GLY A 70 3.29 -11.99 7.42
C GLY A 70 3.66 -12.05 5.94
N SER A 71 3.42 -10.99 5.16
CA SER A 71 3.89 -10.87 3.76
C SER A 71 5.36 -10.45 3.71
N ASP A 72 6.10 -10.91 2.71
CA ASP A 72 7.47 -10.48 2.43
C ASP A 72 7.53 -9.45 1.29
N ALA A 73 8.73 -8.96 0.98
CA ALA A 73 8.93 -7.97 -0.07
C ALA A 73 8.54 -8.47 -1.47
N ALA A 74 8.71 -9.77 -1.74
CA ALA A 74 8.35 -10.37 -3.02
C ALA A 74 6.83 -10.39 -3.20
N VAL A 75 6.07 -10.73 -2.15
CA VAL A 75 4.60 -10.71 -2.18
C VAL A 75 4.06 -9.29 -2.41
N ILE A 76 4.60 -8.29 -1.72
CA ILE A 76 4.17 -6.89 -1.89
C ILE A 76 4.47 -6.40 -3.31
N THR A 77 5.66 -6.72 -3.84
CA THR A 77 6.06 -6.33 -5.19
C THR A 77 5.18 -7.01 -6.25
N ALA A 78 5.02 -8.33 -6.17
CA ALA A 78 4.18 -9.08 -7.10
C ALA A 78 2.71 -8.62 -7.07
N THR A 79 2.17 -8.30 -5.88
CA THR A 79 0.83 -7.74 -5.75
C THR A 79 0.72 -6.35 -6.39
N THR A 80 1.75 -5.51 -6.25
CA THR A 80 1.82 -4.19 -6.87
C THR A 80 1.82 -4.30 -8.39
N GLU A 81 2.66 -5.16 -8.96
CA GLU A 81 2.70 -5.39 -10.41
C GLU A 81 1.40 -5.98 -10.94
N ALA A 82 0.77 -6.89 -10.19
CA ALA A 82 -0.53 -7.44 -10.55
C ALA A 82 -1.65 -6.40 -10.48
N LEU A 83 -1.61 -5.47 -9.51
CA LEU A 83 -2.52 -4.32 -9.46
C LEU A 83 -2.32 -3.40 -10.66
N GLU A 84 -1.08 -3.15 -11.09
CA GLU A 84 -0.81 -2.34 -12.28
C GLU A 84 -1.37 -2.99 -13.55
N ARG A 85 -1.16 -4.30 -13.74
CA ARG A 85 -1.73 -5.07 -14.86
C ARG A 85 -3.27 -5.12 -14.80
N TRP A 86 -3.83 -5.29 -13.61
CA TRP A 86 -5.27 -5.25 -13.42
C TRP A 86 -5.86 -3.87 -13.73
N LEU A 87 -5.17 -2.77 -13.40
CA LEU A 87 -5.64 -1.44 -13.73
C LEU A 87 -5.49 -1.12 -15.23
N ALA A 88 -4.46 -1.67 -15.88
CA ALA A 88 -4.22 -1.54 -17.32
C ALA A 88 -5.23 -2.32 -18.17
N GLY A 89 -5.82 -3.37 -17.60
CA GLY A 89 -6.88 -4.13 -18.24
C GLY A 89 -6.52 -5.59 -18.53
N ASP A 90 -5.23 -5.92 -18.42
CA ASP A 90 -4.62 -7.14 -18.93
C ASP A 90 -4.89 -8.38 -18.08
N GLU A 91 -5.07 -8.20 -16.76
CA GLU A 91 -5.15 -9.30 -15.79
C GLU A 91 -6.34 -9.16 -14.83
N PRO A 92 -6.76 -10.26 -14.17
CA PRO A 92 -7.75 -10.21 -13.09
C PRO A 92 -7.20 -9.53 -11.83
N LEU A 93 -8.10 -9.15 -10.93
CA LEU A 93 -7.74 -8.54 -9.64
C LEU A 93 -6.89 -9.53 -8.83
N PRO A 94 -5.71 -9.12 -8.31
CA PRO A 94 -4.87 -10.02 -7.52
C PRO A 94 -5.56 -10.45 -6.22
N PRO A 95 -5.21 -11.64 -5.70
CA PRO A 95 -5.72 -12.10 -4.42
C PRO A 95 -5.11 -11.29 -3.27
N TRP A 96 -5.87 -10.35 -2.74
CA TRP A 96 -5.54 -9.63 -1.51
C TRP A 96 -6.81 -9.34 -0.70
N PRO A 97 -6.76 -9.43 0.65
CA PRO A 97 -7.93 -9.19 1.49
C PRO A 97 -8.61 -7.85 1.18
N GLY A 98 -9.90 -7.90 0.86
CA GLY A 98 -10.75 -6.72 0.68
C GLY A 98 -10.51 -5.90 -0.60
N LEU A 99 -9.56 -6.23 -1.46
CA LEU A 99 -9.30 -5.48 -2.72
C LEU A 99 -10.53 -5.41 -3.64
N ALA A 100 -11.46 -6.37 -3.57
CA ALA A 100 -12.69 -6.38 -4.36
C ALA A 100 -13.53 -5.10 -4.19
N VAL A 101 -13.44 -4.42 -3.04
CA VAL A 101 -14.14 -3.14 -2.80
C VAL A 101 -13.64 -2.02 -3.73
N LEU A 102 -12.41 -2.13 -4.23
CA LEU A 102 -11.81 -1.17 -5.14
C LEU A 102 -12.06 -1.50 -6.61
N ALA A 103 -12.78 -2.59 -6.94
CA ALA A 103 -13.10 -2.95 -8.32
C ALA A 103 -13.64 -1.79 -9.20
N PRO A 104 -14.58 -0.92 -8.72
CA PRO A 104 -15.07 0.22 -9.49
C PRO A 104 -14.02 1.33 -9.70
N THR A 105 -12.82 1.24 -9.14
CA THR A 105 -11.74 2.19 -9.47
C THR A 105 -11.08 1.90 -10.82
N ARG A 106 -11.24 0.67 -11.35
CA ARG A 106 -10.64 0.26 -12.63
C ARG A 106 -11.14 1.11 -13.80
N GLU A 107 -12.42 1.48 -13.83
CA GLU A 107 -13.01 2.35 -14.86
C GLU A 107 -12.56 3.83 -14.78
N HIS A 108 -11.90 4.23 -13.68
CA HIS A 108 -11.50 5.61 -13.43
C HIS A 108 -9.97 5.78 -13.48
N ALA A 109 -9.40 5.84 -14.69
CA ALA A 109 -7.96 5.97 -14.92
C ALA A 109 -7.28 7.10 -14.13
N GLY A 110 -7.95 8.25 -13.97
CA GLY A 110 -7.44 9.37 -13.18
C GLY A 110 -7.30 9.09 -11.67
N ARG A 111 -7.80 7.95 -11.19
CA ARG A 111 -7.71 7.51 -9.78
C ARG A 111 -6.74 6.35 -9.57
N HIS A 112 -6.24 5.72 -10.64
CA HIS A 112 -5.29 4.60 -10.57
C HIS A 112 -4.04 4.96 -9.78
N GLY A 113 -3.49 6.15 -9.99
CA GLY A 113 -2.32 6.63 -9.25
C GLY A 113 -2.54 6.73 -7.74
N ALA A 114 -3.76 7.08 -7.30
CA ALA A 114 -4.08 7.13 -5.88
C ALA A 114 -4.20 5.74 -5.26
N LEU A 115 -4.69 4.75 -6.02
CA LEU A 115 -4.76 3.35 -5.58
C LEU A 115 -3.36 2.77 -5.41
N LEU A 116 -2.48 2.97 -6.39
CA LEU A 116 -1.13 2.37 -6.40
C LEU A 116 -0.16 3.03 -5.41
N LEU A 117 -0.42 4.27 -4.97
CA LEU A 117 0.51 5.05 -4.16
C LEU A 117 0.97 4.35 -2.86
N PRO A 118 0.09 3.75 -2.04
CA PRO A 118 0.50 3.06 -0.81
C PRO A 118 1.35 1.82 -1.07
N TRP A 119 1.06 1.08 -2.14
CA TRP A 119 1.80 -0.11 -2.57
C TRP A 119 3.22 0.25 -2.99
N LYS A 120 3.36 1.32 -3.79
CA LYS A 120 4.66 1.88 -4.17
C LYS A 120 5.46 2.33 -2.95
N ALA A 121 4.82 2.96 -1.97
CA ALA A 121 5.48 3.33 -0.71
C ALA A 121 6.00 2.09 0.03
N ALA A 122 5.23 1.01 0.11
CA ALA A 122 5.65 -0.23 0.75
C ALA A 122 6.84 -0.88 0.04
N CYS A 123 6.80 -1.00 -1.29
CA CYS A 123 7.95 -1.50 -2.07
C CYS A 123 9.21 -0.67 -1.78
N MET A 124 9.11 0.67 -1.78
CA MET A 124 10.27 1.54 -1.49
C MET A 124 10.84 1.32 -0.08
N ALA A 125 9.97 1.19 0.94
CA ALA A 125 10.43 0.93 2.30
C ALA A 125 11.14 -0.43 2.42
N LEU A 126 10.64 -1.45 1.72
CA LEU A 126 11.20 -2.80 1.71
C LEU A 126 12.53 -2.87 0.94
N SER A 127 12.62 -2.24 -0.23
CA SER A 127 13.86 -2.20 -1.02
C SER A 127 14.97 -1.34 -0.39
N SER A 128 14.61 -0.38 0.47
CA SER A 128 15.60 0.39 1.24
C SER A 128 16.39 -0.49 2.22
N CYS A 129 15.84 -1.65 2.62
CA CYS A 129 16.57 -2.65 3.40
C CYS A 129 17.58 -3.43 2.54
N GLU A 130 17.26 -3.71 1.28
CA GLU A 130 18.13 -4.48 0.36
C GLU A 130 19.39 -3.70 -0.06
N SER A 131 19.34 -2.37 0.01
CA SER A 131 20.48 -1.49 -0.30
C SER A 131 21.40 -1.23 0.89
N CYS A 132 21.08 -1.78 2.08
CA CYS A 132 21.87 -1.67 3.30
C CYS A 132 22.56 -3.01 3.61
N GLY A 133 23.19 -3.60 2.59
CA GLY A 133 24.04 -4.79 2.67
C GLY A 133 25.47 -4.48 2.26
#